data_AF-A0A7R9YSM3-F1
#
_entry.id   AF-A0A7R9YSM3-F1
#
_cell.length_a   1.000
_cell.length_b   1.000
_cell.length_c   1.000
_cell.angle_alpha   90.00
_cell.angle_beta   90.00
_cell.angle_gamma   90.00
#
_symmetry.space_group_name_H-M   'P 1'
#
loop_
_entity.id
_entity.type
_entity.pdbx_description
1 polymer ?
#
loop_
_entity_poly.entity_id
_entity_poly.type
_entity_poly.pdbx_seq_one_letter_code
_entity_poly.pdbx_strand_id
1 'polypeptide(L)'
;ELNTAAPPLFWPERRYPWGVAEAFNKDHSDLLGLRALLLKEALEEINKIKRSRYEAWRRKTLSRGNSVGRKLRRMFMWTIIPAIITLNVGRSGLKVDDIKRHASRVAGGMHRCVKAVAPNKKAELLPEPAPEPAPAPPPPPPLPPKKFGWF
;
A
#
# COMPACT_ATOMS: atom_id res chain seq x y z
N GLU A 1 26.22 -13.84 58.89
CA GLU A 1 26.31 -14.45 57.56
C GLU A 1 24.92 -14.65 56.97
N LEU A 2 24.80 -14.58 55.64
CA LEU A 2 23.67 -15.00 54.80
C LEU A 2 22.38 -14.17 54.88
N ASN A 3 22.34 -12.97 54.26
CA ASN A 3 21.16 -12.46 53.50
C ASN A 3 21.34 -11.01 53.00
N THR A 4 22.46 -10.74 52.32
CA THR A 4 22.66 -9.48 51.56
C THR A 4 23.03 -9.77 50.10
N ALA A 5 22.72 -10.96 49.61
CA ALA A 5 22.85 -11.28 48.19
C ALA A 5 21.62 -10.71 47.49
N ALA A 6 21.79 -9.57 46.82
CA ALA A 6 20.82 -9.11 45.83
C ALA A 6 20.46 -10.32 44.94
N PRO A 7 19.17 -10.54 44.62
CA PRO A 7 18.76 -11.66 43.81
C PRO A 7 19.62 -11.70 42.53
N PRO A 8 20.11 -12.86 42.10
CA PRO A 8 21.02 -12.94 40.98
C PRO A 8 20.39 -12.24 39.79
N LEU A 9 21.01 -11.13 39.38
CA LEU A 9 20.52 -10.30 38.30
C LEU A 9 20.71 -11.10 37.01
N PHE A 10 19.66 -11.80 36.60
CA PHE A 10 19.71 -12.66 35.43
C PHE A 10 19.75 -11.78 34.18
N TRP A 11 20.94 -11.63 33.62
CA TRP A 11 21.15 -10.92 32.38
C TRP A 11 20.87 -11.85 31.21
N PRO A 12 20.08 -11.43 30.20
CA PRO A 12 19.96 -12.17 28.96
C PRO A 12 21.32 -12.23 28.28
N GLU A 13 21.92 -13.42 28.26
CA GLU A 13 23.23 -13.71 27.71
C GLU A 13 23.10 -14.74 26.58
N ARG A 14 23.92 -14.59 25.55
CA ARG A 14 24.16 -15.64 24.56
C ARG A 14 25.59 -16.15 24.71
N ARG A 15 25.73 -17.43 25.05
CA ARG A 15 27.02 -18.10 25.26
C ARG A 15 27.46 -18.82 24.00
N TYR A 16 28.70 -18.56 23.59
CA TYR A 16 29.37 -19.21 22.47
C TYR A 16 30.66 -19.89 22.98
N PRO A 17 31.24 -20.85 22.23
CA PRO A 17 32.51 -21.48 22.62
C PRO A 17 33.68 -20.49 22.77
N TRP A 18 33.61 -19.33 22.11
CA TRP A 18 34.64 -18.28 22.11
C TRP A 18 34.31 -17.07 22.98
N GLY A 19 33.20 -17.07 23.72
CA GLY A 19 32.85 -15.94 24.59
C GLY A 19 31.36 -15.81 24.88
N VAL A 20 31.00 -14.76 25.60
CA VAL A 20 29.62 -14.47 26.01
C VAL A 20 29.23 -13.09 25.51
N ALA A 21 28.08 -13.00 24.85
CA ALA A 21 27.49 -11.74 24.42
C ALA A 21 26.33 -11.36 25.37
N GLU A 22 26.51 -10.25 26.08
CA GLU A 22 25.53 -9.71 27.03
C GLU A 22 24.57 -8.73 26.34
N ALA A 23 23.26 -8.93 26.45
CA ALA A 23 22.28 -8.11 25.75
C ALA A 23 22.13 -6.69 26.31
N PHE A 24 22.53 -6.43 27.55
CA PHE A 24 22.44 -5.08 28.15
C PHE A 24 23.78 -4.35 28.19
N ASN A 25 24.83 -4.95 27.61
CA ASN A 25 26.10 -4.26 27.43
C ASN A 25 26.07 -3.46 26.13
N LYS A 26 26.35 -2.16 26.20
CA LYS A 26 26.33 -1.25 25.05
C LYS A 26 27.40 -1.60 24.01
N ASP A 27 28.51 -2.18 24.44
CA ASP A 27 29.61 -2.55 23.56
C ASP A 27 29.28 -3.83 22.76
N HIS A 28 28.35 -4.65 23.26
CA HIS A 28 27.90 -5.88 22.62
C HIS A 28 26.63 -5.71 21.80
N SER A 29 25.70 -4.85 22.24
CA SER A 29 24.44 -4.63 21.53
C SER A 29 23.78 -3.28 21.84
N ASP A 30 23.03 -2.77 20.86
CA ASP A 30 22.25 -1.53 20.99
C ASP A 30 20.83 -1.76 21.54
N LEU A 31 20.62 -2.87 22.27
CA LEU A 31 19.31 -3.19 22.85
C LEU A 31 18.85 -2.12 23.84
N LEU A 32 19.79 -1.50 24.56
CA LEU A 32 19.49 -0.40 25.48
C LEU A 32 18.97 0.83 24.75
N GLY A 33 19.56 1.19 23.61
CA GLY A 33 19.08 2.30 22.78
C GLY A 33 17.70 2.00 22.23
N LEU A 34 17.51 0.80 21.66
CA LEU A 34 16.21 0.38 21.13
C LEU A 34 15.12 0.35 22.22
N ARG A 35 15.45 -0.11 23.43
CA ARG A 35 14.52 -0.09 24.57
C ARG A 35 14.11 1.33 24.94
N ALA A 36 15.06 2.27 24.99
CA ALA A 36 14.77 3.67 25.28
C ALA A 36 13.88 4.29 24.20
N LEU A 37 14.20 4.04 22.93
CA LEU A 37 13.42 4.53 21.79
C LEU A 37 11.99 4.00 21.82
N LEU A 38 11.78 2.69 21.99
CA LEU A 38 10.45 2.09 21.94
C LEU A 38 9.59 2.39 23.15
N LEU A 39 10.18 2.48 24.34
CA LEU A 39 9.42 2.55 25.60
C LEU A 39 9.37 3.95 26.21
N LYS A 40 10.23 4.87 25.79
CA LYS A 40 10.27 6.24 26.34
C LYS A 40 10.07 7.30 25.26
N GLU A 41 10.90 7.29 24.22
CA GLU A 41 10.98 8.45 23.32
C GLU A 41 9.95 8.40 22.19
N ALA A 42 9.93 7.32 21.41
CA ALA A 42 9.13 7.22 20.19
C ALA A 42 7.75 6.56 20.40
N LEU A 43 7.39 6.18 21.62
CA LEU A 43 6.16 5.42 21.89
C LEU A 43 4.90 6.17 21.41
N GLU A 44 4.82 7.45 21.75
CA GLU A 44 3.68 8.30 21.38
C GLU A 44 3.61 8.53 19.87
N GLU A 45 4.76 8.75 19.24
CA GLU A 45 4.87 8.96 17.79
C GLU A 45 4.47 7.69 17.02
N ILE A 46 4.98 6.52 17.43
CA ILE A 46 4.62 5.22 16.85
C ILE A 46 3.10 5.00 16.96
N ASN A 47 2.49 5.31 18.10
CA ASN A 47 1.05 5.20 18.28
C ASN A 47 0.26 6.16 17.39
N LYS A 48 0.72 7.41 17.23
CA LYS A 48 0.12 8.39 16.33
C LYS A 48 0.17 7.93 14.87
N ILE A 49 1.31 7.43 14.41
CA ILE A 49 1.49 6.90 13.05
C ILE A 49 0.64 5.64 12.84
N LYS A 50 0.59 4.75 13.83
CA LYS A 50 -0.27 3.56 13.77
C LYS A 50 -1.74 3.96 13.60
N ARG A 51 -2.21 4.95 14.34
CA ARG A 51 -3.59 5.44 14.25
C ARG A 51 -3.88 6.10 12.92
N SER A 52 -2.96 6.92 12.39
CA SER A 52 -3.13 7.54 11.07
C SER A 52 -3.18 6.51 9.93
N ARG A 53 -2.32 5.48 9.99
CA ARG A 53 -2.36 4.34 9.04
C ARG A 53 -3.68 3.59 9.13
N TYR A 54 -4.17 3.34 10.34
CA TYR A 54 -5.48 2.72 10.54
C TYR A 54 -6.62 3.56 9.96
N GLU A 55 -6.63 4.87 10.19
CA GLU A 55 -7.66 5.76 9.64
C GLU A 55 -7.62 5.85 8.11
N ALA A 56 -6.42 5.86 7.53
CA ALA A 56 -6.25 5.78 6.08
C ALA A 56 -6.81 4.47 5.51
N TRP A 57 -6.49 3.34 6.15
CA TRP A 57 -7.07 2.04 5.80
C TRP A 57 -8.59 2.03 5.97
N ARG A 58 -9.11 2.51 7.11
CA ARG A 58 -10.55 2.57 7.43
C ARG A 58 -11.31 3.35 6.36
N ARG A 59 -10.80 4.52 5.96
CA ARG A 59 -11.39 5.32 4.88
C ARG A 59 -11.42 4.56 3.56
N LYS A 60 -10.33 3.86 3.19
CA LYS A 60 -10.26 3.04 1.97
C LYS A 60 -11.23 1.85 2.01
N THR A 61 -11.32 1.16 3.13
CA THR A 61 -12.20 -0.01 3.30
C THR A 61 -13.68 0.38 3.29
N LEU A 62 -14.05 1.43 4.03
CA LEU A 62 -15.44 1.91 4.05
C LEU A 62 -15.85 2.57 2.72
N SER A 63 -14.97 3.32 2.06
CA SER A 63 -15.25 3.87 0.72
C SER A 63 -15.36 2.79 -0.36
N ARG A 64 -14.71 1.63 -0.18
CA ARG A 64 -14.92 0.44 -1.02
C ARG A 64 -16.30 -0.19 -0.76
N GLY A 65 -16.78 -0.14 0.49
CA GLY A 65 -18.16 -0.47 0.87
C GLY A 65 -19.21 0.41 0.19
N ASN A 66 -18.92 1.69 -0.05
CA ASN A 66 -19.76 2.61 -0.85
C ASN A 66 -19.78 2.29 -2.36
N SER A 67 -19.25 1.14 -2.79
CA SER A 67 -19.51 0.59 -4.14
C SER A 67 -21.00 0.43 -4.43
N VAL A 68 -21.85 0.34 -3.38
CA VAL A 68 -23.32 0.43 -3.51
C VAL A 68 -23.73 1.73 -4.20
N GLY A 69 -23.17 2.88 -3.82
CA GLY A 69 -23.49 4.17 -4.47
C GLY A 69 -23.07 4.21 -5.95
N ARG A 70 -21.95 3.58 -6.31
CA ARG A 70 -21.51 3.43 -7.71
C ARG A 70 -22.40 2.46 -8.50
N LYS A 71 -22.81 1.34 -7.90
CA LYS A 71 -23.76 0.39 -8.50
C LYS A 71 -25.14 1.00 -8.67
N LEU A 72 -25.61 1.76 -7.69
CA LEU A 72 -26.88 2.48 -7.73
C LEU A 72 -26.83 3.56 -8.82
N ARG A 73 -25.79 4.40 -8.88
CA ARG A 73 -25.59 5.35 -9.99
C ARG A 73 -25.60 4.66 -11.36
N ARG A 74 -24.98 3.48 -11.46
CA ARG A 74 -24.97 2.68 -12.69
C ARG A 74 -26.38 2.15 -13.01
N MET A 75 -27.12 1.63 -12.03
CA MET A 75 -28.52 1.23 -12.21
C MET A 75 -29.39 2.42 -12.65
N PHE A 76 -29.32 3.56 -11.96
CA PHE A 76 -30.09 4.77 -12.29
C PHE A 76 -29.81 5.27 -13.71
N MET A 77 -28.55 5.26 -14.17
CA MET A 77 -28.21 5.62 -15.55
C MET A 77 -28.85 4.68 -16.58
N TRP A 78 -28.92 3.38 -16.26
CA TRP A 78 -29.35 2.36 -17.22
C TRP A 78 -30.86 2.10 -17.22
N THR A 79 -31.58 2.42 -16.15
CA THR A 79 -33.03 2.16 -16.05
C THR A 79 -33.86 3.43 -16.07
N ILE A 80 -33.47 4.45 -15.30
CA ILE A 80 -34.31 5.64 -15.12
C ILE A 80 -34.19 6.60 -16.30
N ILE A 81 -32.99 6.81 -16.83
CA ILE A 81 -32.80 7.69 -17.98
C ILE A 81 -33.56 7.17 -19.22
N PRO A 82 -33.46 5.87 -19.60
CA PRO A 82 -34.24 5.35 -20.73
C PRO A 82 -35.75 5.39 -20.47
N ALA A 83 -36.22 5.13 -19.25
CA ALA A 83 -37.63 5.18 -18.91
C ALA A 83 -38.22 6.60 -19.05
N ILE A 84 -37.49 7.63 -18.61
CA ILE A 84 -37.89 9.02 -18.77
C ILE A 84 -37.90 9.41 -20.26
N ILE A 85 -36.92 8.96 -21.04
CA ILE A 85 -36.88 9.20 -22.48
C ILE A 85 -38.09 8.53 -23.16
N THR A 86 -38.42 7.27 -22.84
CA THR A 86 -39.57 6.57 -23.42
C THR A 86 -40.90 7.21 -23.03
N LEU A 87 -41.03 7.72 -21.80
CA LEU A 87 -42.23 8.42 -21.33
C LEU A 87 -42.40 9.78 -22.03
N ASN A 88 -41.33 10.57 -22.18
CA ASN A 88 -41.38 11.83 -22.92
C ASN A 88 -41.64 11.61 -24.41
N VAL A 89 -41.07 10.57 -25.01
CA VAL A 89 -41.33 10.16 -26.39
C VAL A 89 -42.79 9.72 -26.58
N GLY A 90 -43.36 8.95 -25.64
CA GLY A 90 -44.77 8.56 -25.68
C GLY A 90 -45.75 9.72 -25.50
N ARG A 91 -45.38 10.74 -24.72
CA ARG A 91 -46.20 11.95 -24.49
C ARG A 91 -46.16 12.94 -25.65
N SER A 92 -45.13 12.87 -26.50
CA SER A 92 -44.92 13.79 -27.63
C SER A 92 -45.54 13.31 -28.95
N GLY A 93 -46.00 12.05 -29.03
CA GLY A 93 -46.55 11.45 -30.25
C GLY A 93 -45.52 11.40 -31.39
N LEU A 94 -44.78 10.28 -31.53
CA LEU A 94 -43.62 10.24 -32.42
C LEU A 94 -43.70 9.20 -33.54
N LYS A 95 -43.42 9.70 -34.76
CA LYS A 95 -43.09 8.95 -35.96
C LYS A 95 -41.81 8.14 -35.74
N VAL A 96 -41.86 6.87 -36.15
CA VAL A 96 -40.83 5.84 -35.93
C VAL A 96 -39.44 6.24 -36.49
N ASP A 97 -39.40 7.13 -37.48
CA ASP A 97 -38.16 7.55 -38.15
C ASP A 97 -37.23 8.40 -37.27
N ASP A 98 -37.76 9.22 -36.36
CA ASP A 98 -36.93 10.03 -35.45
C ASP A 98 -36.30 9.18 -34.36
N ILE A 99 -37.01 8.14 -33.91
CA ILE A 99 -36.50 7.13 -32.98
C ILE A 99 -35.34 6.35 -33.63
N LYS A 100 -35.50 5.96 -34.90
CA LYS A 100 -34.46 5.24 -35.65
C LYS A 100 -33.20 6.09 -35.83
N ARG A 101 -33.34 7.41 -36.05
CA ARG A 101 -32.21 8.36 -36.14
C ARG A 101 -31.53 8.61 -34.80
N HIS A 102 -32.29 8.74 -33.70
CA HIS A 102 -31.69 8.96 -32.38
C HIS A 102 -31.02 7.70 -31.83
N ALA A 103 -31.64 6.52 -32.01
CA ALA A 103 -31.06 5.25 -31.58
C ALA A 103 -29.75 4.92 -32.31
N SER A 104 -29.68 5.16 -33.62
CA SER A 104 -28.43 4.97 -34.38
C SER A 104 -27.33 5.97 -33.98
N ARG A 105 -27.69 7.21 -33.65
CA ARG A 105 -26.73 8.23 -33.17
C ARG A 105 -26.18 7.90 -31.77
N VAL A 106 -27.02 7.38 -30.87
CA VAL A 106 -26.62 6.93 -29.53
C VAL A 106 -25.80 5.63 -29.60
N ALA A 107 -26.20 4.65 -30.41
CA ALA A 107 -25.45 3.41 -30.61
C ALA A 107 -24.05 3.68 -31.19
N GLY A 108 -23.93 4.61 -32.13
CA GLY A 108 -22.63 5.06 -32.67
C GLY A 108 -21.76 5.83 -31.67
N GLY A 109 -22.36 6.54 -30.72
CA GLY A 109 -21.65 7.19 -29.61
C GLY A 109 -21.18 6.20 -28.54
N MET A 110 -21.97 5.17 -28.26
CA MET A 110 -21.66 4.14 -27.26
C MET A 110 -20.49 3.26 -27.70
N HIS A 111 -20.40 2.93 -28.99
CA HIS A 111 -19.23 2.23 -29.55
C HIS A 111 -17.93 3.04 -29.44
N ARG A 112 -17.99 4.37 -29.51
CA ARG A 112 -16.83 5.25 -29.32
C ARG A 112 -16.43 5.37 -27.84
N CYS A 113 -17.40 5.43 -26.94
CA CYS A 113 -17.13 5.52 -25.50
C CYS A 113 -16.54 4.20 -24.94
N VAL A 114 -17.01 3.04 -25.42
CA VAL A 114 -16.44 1.73 -25.03
C VAL A 114 -15.01 1.54 -25.57
N LYS A 115 -14.68 2.06 -26.76
CA LYS A 115 -13.30 2.08 -27.28
C LYS A 115 -12.39 3.06 -26.53
N ALA A 116 -12.91 4.18 -26.04
CA ALA A 116 -12.15 5.15 -25.24
C ALA A 116 -11.81 4.65 -23.81
N VAL A 117 -12.50 3.60 -23.33
CA VAL A 117 -12.25 2.94 -22.04
C VAL A 117 -11.50 1.60 -22.24
N ALA A 118 -10.81 1.41 -23.37
CA ALA A 118 -9.72 0.44 -23.44
C ALA A 118 -8.51 1.05 -22.71
N PRO A 119 -8.05 0.50 -21.57
CA PRO A 119 -6.89 1.03 -20.89
C PRO A 119 -5.68 0.84 -21.79
N ASN A 120 -5.08 1.96 -22.21
CA ASN A 120 -3.78 1.99 -22.82
C ASN A 120 -2.79 1.40 -21.79
N LYS A 121 -2.46 0.12 -21.92
CA LYS A 121 -1.39 -0.54 -21.15
C LYS A 121 -0.04 -0.03 -21.67
N LYS A 122 0.24 1.24 -21.42
CA LYS A 122 1.58 1.80 -21.32
C LYS A 122 1.51 2.80 -20.18
N ALA A 123 1.58 2.26 -18.96
CA ALA A 123 2.02 3.03 -17.82
C ALA A 123 3.50 3.32 -18.07
N GLU A 124 3.75 4.46 -18.71
CA GLU A 124 5.04 5.12 -18.71
C GLU A 124 5.35 5.46 -17.25
N LEU A 125 6.30 4.70 -16.72
CA LEU A 125 6.81 4.80 -15.37
C LEU A 125 7.58 6.13 -15.29
N LEU A 126 6.94 7.19 -14.79
CA LEU A 126 7.68 8.40 -14.43
C LEU A 126 8.67 8.05 -13.31
N PRO A 127 9.95 8.42 -13.46
CA PRO A 127 11.01 8.02 -12.54
C PRO A 127 10.84 8.70 -11.18
N GLU A 128 11.08 7.91 -10.15
CA GLU A 128 11.25 8.29 -8.76
C GLU A 128 12.28 9.44 -8.64
N PRO A 129 12.05 10.49 -7.83
CA PRO A 129 13.06 11.51 -7.60
C PRO A 129 14.30 10.87 -6.97
N ALA A 130 15.44 11.05 -7.64
CA ALA A 130 16.72 10.48 -7.26
C ALA A 130 17.08 10.79 -5.79
N PRO A 131 17.50 9.80 -5.00
CA PRO A 131 18.21 10.10 -3.77
C PRO A 131 19.56 10.73 -4.11
N GLU A 132 19.92 11.78 -3.37
CA GLU A 132 21.20 12.46 -3.42
C GLU A 132 22.37 11.45 -3.39
N PRO A 133 23.47 11.70 -4.14
CA PRO A 133 24.58 10.75 -4.23
C PRO A 133 25.30 10.64 -2.87
N ALA A 134 25.06 9.54 -2.17
CA ALA A 134 25.92 9.11 -1.08
C ALA A 134 27.33 8.80 -1.63
N PRO A 135 28.40 9.17 -0.92
CA PRO A 135 29.78 8.96 -1.36
C PRO A 135 30.06 7.46 -1.59
N ALA A 136 30.78 7.18 -2.69
CA ALA A 136 31.06 5.83 -3.15
C ALA A 136 31.66 4.93 -2.05
N PRO A 137 31.16 3.69 -1.88
CA PRO A 137 31.81 2.73 -0.99
C PRO A 137 33.18 2.33 -1.57
N PRO A 138 34.22 2.15 -0.73
CA PRO A 138 35.54 1.72 -1.18
C PRO A 138 35.45 0.33 -1.85
N PRO A 139 36.30 0.06 -2.87
CA PRO A 139 36.26 -1.20 -3.60
C PRO A 139 36.48 -2.39 -2.66
N PRO A 140 35.73 -3.50 -2.84
CA PRO A 140 35.88 -4.67 -2.00
C PRO A 140 37.28 -5.29 -2.18
N PRO A 141 37.89 -5.83 -1.10
CA PRO A 141 39.18 -6.50 -1.19
C PRO A 141 39.10 -7.70 -2.15
N PRO A 142 40.19 -8.01 -2.89
CA PRO A 142 40.20 -9.09 -3.87
C PRO A 142 39.89 -10.43 -3.19
N LEU A 143 38.90 -11.14 -3.75
CA LEU A 143 38.50 -12.47 -3.28
C LEU A 143 39.68 -13.45 -3.44
N PRO A 144 39.94 -14.33 -2.44
CA PRO A 144 40.97 -15.34 -2.57
C PRO A 144 40.63 -16.34 -3.68
N PRO A 145 41.64 -16.91 -4.37
CA PRO A 145 41.43 -17.80 -5.50
C PRO A 145 40.63 -19.03 -5.09
N LYS A 146 39.51 -19.29 -5.78
CA LYS A 146 38.73 -20.51 -5.66
C LYS A 146 39.61 -21.70 -6.01
N LYS A 147 40.00 -22.49 -5.01
CA LYS A 147 40.58 -23.82 -5.24
C LYS A 147 39.48 -24.71 -5.80
N PHE A 148 39.54 -24.96 -7.10
CA PHE A 148 38.89 -26.09 -7.72
C PHE A 148 39.65 -27.35 -7.28
N GLY A 149 39.02 -28.17 -6.46
CA GLY A 149 39.61 -29.42 -6.01
C GLY A 149 38.54 -30.28 -5.35
N TRP A 150 38.19 -31.37 -6.01
CA TRP A 150 37.35 -32.44 -5.49
C TRP A 150 38.05 -33.09 -4.30
N PHE A 151 37.44 -33.05 -3.12
CA PHE A 151 37.28 -34.10 -2.11
C PHE A 151 36.56 -33.53 -0.89
#